data_AF-A0A8C2FEQ8-F1
#
_entry.id   AF-A0A8C2FEQ8-F1
#
_cell.length_a   1.000
_cell.length_b   1.000
_cell.length_c   1.000
_cell.angle_alpha   90.00
_cell.angle_beta   90.00
_cell.angle_gamma   90.00
#
_symmetry.space_group_name_H-M   'P 1'
#
loop_
_entity.id
_entity.type
_entity.pdbx_description
1 polymer ?
#
loop_
_entity_poly.entity_id
_entity_poly.type
_entity_poly.pdbx_seq_one_letter_code
_entity_poly.pdbx_strand_id
1 'polypeptide(L)'
;MSNLKINTKFAEKYEKYRQKEELQRLKDRYGDRDDEDSPDSSNSDSDESEVELDPKLDRDFYRTLSLLKKKDPKIYQKDARFYTEETSASGSDDQPSTSKKSEKPMFLKDYERKVILERGGKYDDDEKDEDDSDDEEVSRKMQKVIILKMSNFSPWSENKQ
;
A
#
# COMPACT_ATOMS: atom_id res chain seq x y z
N MET A 1 -19.40 7.04 48.78
CA MET A 1 -18.91 6.71 47.42
C MET A 1 -20.09 6.12 46.66
N SER A 2 -20.47 6.70 45.53
CA SER A 2 -21.61 6.23 44.72
C SER A 2 -21.25 4.94 43.97
N ASN A 3 -22.06 3.89 44.14
CA ASN A 3 -21.92 2.64 43.38
C ASN A 3 -22.53 2.82 41.99
N LEU A 4 -21.72 2.65 40.95
CA LEU A 4 -22.16 2.66 39.56
C LEU A 4 -22.84 1.32 39.24
N LYS A 5 -24.05 1.35 38.69
CA LYS A 5 -24.79 0.17 38.24
C LYS A 5 -24.81 0.13 36.72
N ILE A 6 -24.25 -0.94 36.15
CA ILE A 6 -24.18 -1.12 34.69
C ILE A 6 -25.48 -1.73 34.19
N ASN A 7 -25.98 -1.23 33.06
CA ASN A 7 -27.13 -1.82 32.36
C ASN A 7 -26.65 -2.92 31.42
N THR A 8 -26.73 -4.17 31.89
CA THR A 8 -26.26 -5.35 31.13
C THR A 8 -27.00 -5.54 29.81
N LYS A 9 -28.32 -5.33 29.79
CA LYS A 9 -29.13 -5.44 28.57
C LYS A 9 -28.71 -4.45 27.48
N PHE A 10 -28.27 -3.26 27.89
CA PHE A 10 -27.77 -2.26 26.96
C PHE A 10 -26.38 -2.66 26.43
N ALA A 11 -25.48 -3.13 27.30
CA ALA A 11 -24.14 -3.57 26.91
C ALA A 11 -24.20 -4.68 25.84
N GLU A 12 -25.02 -5.71 26.04
CA GLU A 12 -25.21 -6.80 25.09
C GLU A 12 -25.73 -6.32 23.72
N LYS A 13 -26.66 -5.35 23.73
CA LYS A 13 -27.23 -4.79 22.49
C LYS A 13 -26.22 -3.90 21.78
N TYR A 14 -25.45 -3.12 22.53
CA TYR A 14 -24.39 -2.26 22.01
C TYR A 14 -23.29 -3.08 21.35
N GLU A 15 -22.86 -4.17 21.98
CA GLU A 15 -21.84 -5.07 21.45
C GLU A 15 -22.28 -5.69 20.12
N LYS A 16 -23.52 -6.21 20.05
CA LYS A 16 -24.09 -6.74 18.80
C LYS A 16 -24.20 -5.69 17.70
N TYR A 17 -24.54 -4.44 18.05
CA TYR A 17 -24.62 -3.34 17.08
C TYR A 17 -23.23 -3.00 16.53
N ARG A 18 -22.23 -2.88 17.42
CA ARG A 18 -20.84 -2.60 17.05
C ARG A 18 -20.23 -3.68 16.15
N GLN A 19 -20.46 -4.95 16.47
CA GLN A 19 -20.00 -6.07 15.64
C GLN A 19 -20.59 -6.01 14.23
N LYS A 20 -21.89 -5.71 14.11
CA LYS A 20 -22.55 -5.58 12.80
C LYS A 20 -22.04 -4.39 12.00
N GLU A 21 -21.81 -3.25 12.66
CA GLU A 21 -21.25 -2.06 12.03
C GLU A 21 -19.85 -2.32 11.48
N GLU A 22 -19.01 -3.03 12.25
CA GLU A 22 -17.66 -3.41 11.82
C GLU A 22 -17.67 -4.41 10.67
N LEU A 23 -18.54 -5.43 10.73
CA LEU A 23 -18.75 -6.35 9.61
C LEU A 23 -19.22 -5.63 8.35
N GLN A 24 -20.16 -4.69 8.47
CA GLN A 24 -20.64 -3.91 7.34
C GLN A 24 -19.52 -3.06 6.75
N ARG A 25 -18.75 -2.36 7.60
CA ARG A 25 -17.60 -1.57 7.16
C ARG A 25 -16.57 -2.43 6.42
N LEU A 26 -16.37 -3.67 6.86
CA LEU A 26 -15.47 -4.61 6.21
C LEU A 26 -16.03 -5.06 4.85
N LYS A 27 -17.32 -5.41 4.77
CA LYS A 27 -18.00 -5.73 3.51
C LYS A 27 -17.94 -4.57 2.51
N ASP A 28 -18.19 -3.34 2.95
CA ASP A 28 -18.14 -2.16 2.09
C ASP A 28 -16.71 -1.89 1.55
N ARG A 29 -15.67 -2.24 2.33
CA ARG A 29 -14.26 -2.04 1.93
C ARG A 29 -13.70 -3.15 1.05
N TYR A 30 -14.10 -4.40 1.28
CA TYR A 30 -13.46 -5.58 0.67
C TYR A 30 -14.39 -6.41 -0.24
N GLY A 31 -15.68 -6.06 -0.31
CA GLY A 31 -16.70 -6.82 -1.03
C GLY A 31 -17.21 -8.04 -0.25
N ASP A 32 -18.36 -8.57 -0.66
CA ASP A 32 -18.93 -9.79 -0.08
C ASP A 32 -18.20 -11.00 -0.68
N ARG A 33 -17.28 -11.58 0.09
CA ARG A 33 -16.65 -12.87 -0.24
C ARG A 33 -17.51 -13.97 0.36
N ASP A 34 -18.69 -14.17 -0.21
CA ASP A 34 -19.53 -15.33 0.09
C ASP A 34 -18.97 -16.56 -0.65
N ASP A 35 -17.91 -17.16 -0.10
CA ASP A 35 -17.56 -18.54 -0.41
C ASP A 35 -17.78 -19.37 0.86
N GLU A 36 -18.94 -20.03 0.89
CA GLU A 36 -19.23 -21.19 1.73
C GLU A 36 -18.21 -22.29 1.41
N ASP A 37 -17.11 -22.37 2.18
CA ASP A 37 -16.58 -23.56 2.87
C ASP A 37 -15.12 -23.30 3.29
N SER A 38 -14.91 -22.85 4.52
CA SER A 38 -13.68 -23.22 5.25
C SER A 38 -13.91 -23.05 6.76
N PRO A 39 -13.83 -24.13 7.55
CA PRO A 39 -13.92 -24.05 8.99
C PRO A 39 -12.48 -23.97 9.52
N ASP A 40 -11.80 -22.83 9.37
CA ASP A 40 -10.45 -22.76 9.91
C ASP A 40 -10.14 -21.42 10.55
N SER A 41 -10.26 -21.48 11.88
CA SER A 41 -9.32 -20.92 12.83
C SER A 41 -9.08 -19.41 12.80
N SER A 42 -9.32 -18.82 13.96
CA SER A 42 -8.73 -17.57 14.40
C SER A 42 -7.20 -17.62 14.30
N ASN A 43 -6.66 -17.42 13.10
CA ASN A 43 -5.35 -16.80 12.96
C ASN A 43 -5.62 -15.31 12.84
N SER A 44 -5.47 -14.64 13.99
CA SER A 44 -5.04 -13.26 14.01
C SER A 44 -3.70 -13.25 13.29
N ASP A 45 -3.73 -13.11 11.97
CA ASP A 45 -2.57 -12.83 11.16
C ASP A 45 -2.16 -11.41 11.53
N SER A 46 -1.42 -11.35 12.64
CA SER A 46 -0.51 -10.26 12.89
C SER A 46 0.28 -10.11 11.61
N ASP A 47 0.45 -8.87 11.18
CA ASP A 47 1.33 -8.45 10.08
C ASP A 47 2.79 -8.81 10.44
N GLU A 48 3.07 -10.07 10.76
CA GLU A 48 4.34 -10.70 10.50
C GLU A 48 4.43 -10.71 8.99
N SER A 49 5.10 -9.68 8.48
CA SER A 49 5.78 -9.76 7.20
C SER A 49 6.20 -11.20 7.00
N GLU A 50 5.63 -11.88 6.00
CA GLU A 50 6.01 -13.23 5.63
C GLU A 50 7.47 -13.16 5.17
N VAL A 51 8.38 -13.21 6.15
CA VAL A 51 9.80 -13.23 5.90
C VAL A 51 10.02 -14.65 5.41
N GLU A 52 10.22 -14.80 4.11
CA GLU A 52 10.69 -16.04 3.52
C GLU A 52 12.06 -16.36 4.14
N LEU A 53 12.05 -17.09 5.26
CA LEU A 53 13.26 -17.55 5.92
C LEU A 53 13.82 -18.71 5.10
N ASP A 54 15.04 -18.54 4.59
CA ASP A 54 15.74 -19.62 3.88
C ASP A 54 15.96 -20.79 4.86
N PRO A 55 15.48 -22.02 4.56
CA PRO A 55 15.67 -23.18 5.43
C PRO A 55 17.15 -23.46 5.75
N LYS A 56 18.08 -23.05 4.88
CA LYS A 56 19.52 -23.14 5.15
C LYS A 56 19.95 -22.16 6.25
N LEU A 57 19.43 -20.94 6.24
CA LEU A 57 19.70 -19.91 7.24
C LEU A 57 19.16 -20.34 8.62
N ASP A 58 17.94 -20.90 8.66
CA ASP A 58 17.32 -21.38 9.89
C ASP A 58 18.11 -22.53 10.53
N ARG A 59 18.58 -23.48 9.72
CA ARG A 59 19.42 -24.57 10.21
C ARG A 59 20.69 -24.04 10.88
N ASP A 60 21.36 -23.07 10.24
CA ASP A 60 22.57 -22.48 10.76
C ASP A 60 22.26 -21.65 12.03
N PHE A 61 21.15 -20.91 12.04
CA PHE A 61 20.65 -20.21 13.23
C PHE A 61 20.44 -21.16 14.42
N TYR A 62 19.66 -22.23 14.27
CA TYR A 62 19.40 -23.16 15.37
C TYR A 62 20.67 -23.89 15.85
N ARG A 63 21.60 -24.18 14.94
CA ARG A 63 22.91 -24.74 15.29
C ARG A 63 23.67 -23.77 16.21
N THR A 64 23.74 -22.50 15.84
CA THR A 64 24.44 -21.48 16.65
C THR A 64 23.78 -21.27 18.00
N LEU A 65 22.45 -21.23 18.04
CA LEU A 65 21.67 -21.08 19.26
C LEU A 65 21.91 -22.24 20.24
N SER A 66 22.03 -23.46 19.73
CA SER A 66 22.35 -24.63 20.55
C SER A 66 23.74 -24.55 21.19
N LEU A 67 24.76 -24.07 20.46
CA LEU A 67 26.12 -23.88 20.97
C LEU A 67 26.17 -22.78 22.03
N LEU A 68 25.43 -21.68 21.79
CA LEU A 68 25.29 -20.59 22.75
C LEU A 68 24.64 -21.06 24.05
N LYS A 69 23.54 -21.83 23.96
CA LYS A 69 22.82 -22.36 25.13
C LYS A 69 23.68 -23.33 25.94
N LYS A 70 24.52 -24.12 25.29
CA LYS A 70 25.48 -25.04 25.93
C LYS A 70 26.76 -24.37 26.42
N LYS A 71 26.95 -23.07 26.12
CA LYS A 71 28.17 -22.30 26.42
C LYS A 71 29.43 -22.98 25.87
N ASP A 72 29.35 -23.52 24.65
CA ASP A 72 30.48 -24.18 24.02
C ASP A 72 31.63 -23.18 23.80
N PRO A 73 32.90 -23.47 24.17
CA PRO A 73 34.01 -22.51 24.08
C PRO A 73 34.31 -22.08 22.64
N LYS A 74 33.85 -22.87 21.66
CA LYS A 74 33.96 -22.59 20.23
C LYS A 74 33.21 -21.31 19.80
N ILE A 75 32.18 -20.87 20.54
CA ILE A 75 31.44 -19.65 20.20
C ILE A 75 32.23 -18.36 20.45
N TYR A 76 33.30 -18.43 21.26
CA TYR A 76 34.13 -17.29 21.62
C TYR A 76 35.44 -17.21 20.81
N GLN A 77 35.70 -18.20 19.96
CA GLN A 77 36.87 -18.21 19.08
C GLN A 77 36.64 -17.26 17.91
N LYS A 78 37.62 -16.38 17.64
CA LYS A 78 37.54 -15.39 16.54
C LYS A 78 37.46 -16.01 15.15
N ASP A 79 37.96 -17.24 15.01
CA ASP A 79 38.01 -17.96 13.74
C ASP A 79 36.73 -18.77 13.45
N ALA A 80 35.76 -18.76 14.36
CA ALA A 80 34.54 -19.54 14.21
C ALA A 80 33.55 -18.86 13.25
N ARG A 81 33.22 -19.56 12.15
CA ARG A 81 32.22 -19.13 11.16
C ARG A 81 30.91 -19.88 11.40
N PHE A 82 29.82 -19.11 11.52
CA PHE A 82 28.51 -19.61 11.95
C PHE A 82 27.45 -19.58 10.86
N TYR A 83 27.55 -18.61 9.95
CA TYR A 83 26.68 -18.45 8.80
C TYR A 83 27.50 -18.63 7.52
N THR A 84 26.87 -19.19 6.49
CA THR A 84 27.46 -19.36 5.16
C THR A 84 27.28 -18.07 4.35
N GLU A 85 28.30 -17.66 3.58
CA GLU A 85 28.26 -16.36 2.85
C GLU A 85 27.23 -16.31 1.72
N GLU A 86 26.69 -17.46 1.27
CA GLU A 86 25.62 -17.50 0.27
C GLU A 86 24.32 -16.84 0.75
N THR A 87 24.06 -16.81 2.06
CA THR A 87 22.79 -16.28 2.59
C THR A 87 22.75 -14.75 2.66
N SER A 88 23.88 -14.06 2.46
CA SER A 88 23.96 -12.58 2.43
C SER A 88 23.82 -11.98 1.03
N ALA A 89 23.75 -12.84 -0.01
CA ALA A 89 23.67 -12.45 -1.42
C ALA A 89 22.31 -12.80 -2.05
N SER A 90 21.25 -12.98 -1.24
CA SER A 90 19.89 -13.12 -1.77
C SER A 90 19.41 -11.76 -2.27
N GLY A 91 19.80 -11.45 -3.50
CA GLY A 91 19.52 -10.21 -4.22
C GLY A 91 20.06 -10.18 -5.65
N SER A 92 20.84 -11.19 -6.07
CA SER A 92 21.31 -11.28 -7.45
C SER A 92 21.49 -12.73 -7.91
N ASP A 93 20.37 -13.42 -8.15
CA ASP A 93 20.36 -14.58 -9.06
C ASP A 93 20.30 -14.03 -10.49
N ASP A 94 21.42 -13.48 -10.95
CA ASP A 94 21.60 -12.98 -12.32
C ASP A 94 22.04 -14.17 -13.20
N GLN A 95 21.07 -15.02 -13.55
CA GLN A 95 21.21 -15.91 -14.70
C GLN A 95 20.99 -15.08 -15.97
N PRO A 96 21.95 -14.99 -16.91
CA PRO A 96 21.74 -14.28 -18.17
C PRO A 96 20.84 -15.11 -19.09
N SER A 97 19.52 -15.02 -18.86
CA SER A 97 18.54 -15.60 -19.77
C SER A 97 18.30 -14.65 -20.95
N THR A 98 18.61 -15.14 -22.15
CA THR A 98 18.55 -14.39 -23.41
C THR A 98 17.16 -14.33 -24.03
N SER A 99 16.09 -14.32 -23.23
CA SER A 99 14.72 -14.15 -23.73
C SER A 99 14.28 -12.70 -23.54
N LYS A 100 13.63 -12.15 -24.57
CA LYS A 100 13.10 -10.77 -24.57
C LYS A 100 12.24 -10.58 -23.33
N LYS A 101 12.70 -9.74 -22.41
CA LYS A 101 12.06 -9.44 -21.12
C LYS A 101 10.65 -8.94 -21.40
N SER A 102 9.65 -9.80 -21.21
CA SER A 102 8.29 -9.33 -20.95
C SER A 102 8.39 -8.46 -19.70
N GLU A 103 8.00 -7.19 -19.80
CA GLU A 103 7.92 -6.30 -18.65
C GLU A 103 7.04 -6.97 -17.60
N LYS A 104 7.61 -7.20 -16.42
CA LYS A 104 6.86 -7.77 -15.30
C LYS A 104 5.70 -6.82 -15.00
N PRO A 105 4.47 -7.33 -14.80
CA PRO A 105 3.37 -6.46 -14.39
C PRO A 105 3.77 -5.79 -13.08
N MET A 106 3.78 -4.46 -13.06
CA MET A 106 4.08 -3.69 -11.84
C MET A 106 2.83 -3.66 -10.98
N PHE A 107 2.99 -3.97 -9.69
CA PHE A 107 1.94 -3.77 -8.70
C PHE A 107 1.99 -2.33 -8.17
N LEU A 108 0.89 -1.87 -7.57
CA LEU A 108 0.80 -0.52 -7.00
C LEU A 108 1.95 -0.23 -6.02
N LYS A 109 2.29 -1.20 -5.16
CA LYS A 109 3.42 -1.12 -4.22
C LYS A 109 4.79 -0.96 -4.91
N ASP A 110 4.95 -1.55 -6.09
CA ASP A 110 6.20 -1.44 -6.86
C ASP A 110 6.37 -0.03 -7.41
N TYR A 111 5.27 0.58 -7.86
CA TYR A 111 5.26 1.97 -8.31
C TYR A 111 5.57 2.93 -7.16
N GLU A 112 4.93 2.77 -6.00
CA GLU A 112 5.23 3.57 -4.81
C GLU A 112 6.71 3.49 -4.43
N ARG A 113 7.26 2.27 -4.37
CA ARG A 113 8.69 2.05 -4.10
C ARG A 113 9.57 2.73 -5.14
N LYS A 114 9.21 2.64 -6.41
CA LYS A 114 9.93 3.28 -7.53
C LYS A 114 9.91 4.80 -7.41
N VAL A 115 8.78 5.39 -7.08
CA VAL A 115 8.65 6.85 -6.85
C VAL A 115 9.52 7.31 -5.68
N ILE A 116 9.58 6.53 -4.59
CA ILE A 116 10.45 6.86 -3.44
C ILE A 116 11.93 6.78 -3.82
N LEU A 117 12.35 5.73 -4.52
CA LEU A 117 13.75 5.49 -4.87
C LEU A 117 14.27 6.42 -5.97
N GLU A 118 13.50 6.60 -7.04
CA GLU A 118 13.94 7.34 -8.24
C GLU A 118 13.57 8.82 -8.18
N ARG A 119 12.38 9.14 -7.65
CA ARG A 119 11.83 10.51 -7.63
C ARG A 119 11.83 11.15 -6.25
N GLY A 120 12.45 10.51 -5.27
CA GLY A 120 12.53 11.02 -3.89
C GLY A 120 11.16 11.19 -3.23
N GLY A 121 10.14 10.45 -3.68
CA GLY A 121 8.78 10.53 -3.16
C GLY A 121 7.88 11.59 -3.79
N LYS A 122 8.35 12.31 -4.83
CA LYS A 122 7.53 13.28 -5.57
C LYS A 122 6.73 12.60 -6.69
N TYR A 123 5.43 12.84 -6.72
CA TYR A 123 4.55 12.37 -7.79
C TYR A 123 4.46 13.43 -8.90
N ASP A 124 4.20 13.01 -10.14
CA ASP A 124 4.09 13.95 -11.28
C ASP A 124 2.96 14.98 -11.10
N ASP A 125 2.01 14.71 -10.20
CA ASP A 125 0.92 15.64 -9.86
C ASP A 125 1.43 16.79 -8.95
N ASP A 126 2.46 16.55 -8.15
CA ASP A 126 3.09 17.56 -7.29
C ASP A 126 3.94 18.57 -8.09
N GLU A 127 4.28 18.27 -9.35
CA GLU A 127 5.04 19.18 -10.24
C GLU A 127 4.13 20.20 -10.97
N LYS A 128 2.81 19.99 -11.00
CA LYS A 128 1.87 20.87 -11.71
C LYS A 128 1.40 22.08 -10.91
N ASP A 129 1.63 22.08 -9.60
CA ASP A 129 1.20 23.17 -8.72
C ASP A 129 2.23 24.33 -8.66
N GLU A 130 3.31 24.27 -9.45
CA GLU A 130 4.35 25.33 -9.51
C GLU A 130 4.33 26.21 -10.79
N ASP A 131 3.37 26.04 -11.72
CA ASP A 131 3.26 26.89 -12.92
C ASP A 131 1.90 27.61 -13.04
N ASP A 132 1.68 28.57 -12.14
CA ASP A 132 0.56 29.54 -12.11
C ASP A 132 0.59 30.55 -13.29
N SER A 133 1.21 30.22 -14.43
CA SER A 133 1.37 31.11 -15.60
C SER A 133 0.35 30.88 -16.72
N ASP A 134 -0.29 29.71 -16.79
CA ASP A 134 -1.14 29.35 -17.94
C ASP A 134 -2.61 29.78 -17.81
N ASP A 135 -3.10 30.10 -16.62
CA ASP A 135 -4.50 30.48 -16.39
C ASP A 135 -4.88 31.84 -17.02
N GLU A 136 -3.93 32.77 -17.12
CA GLU A 136 -4.12 34.09 -17.73
C GLU A 136 -4.38 34.01 -19.25
N GLU A 137 -3.70 33.11 -19.96
CA GLU A 137 -3.84 32.99 -21.42
C GLU A 137 -5.17 32.35 -21.80
N VAL A 138 -5.62 31.37 -21.01
CA VAL A 138 -6.90 30.68 -21.18
C VAL A 138 -8.07 31.64 -20.90
N SER A 139 -7.97 32.48 -19.86
CA SER A 139 -8.97 33.51 -19.54
C SER A 139 -9.12 34.56 -20.65
N ARG A 140 -8.00 35.04 -21.22
CA ARG A 140 -8.02 35.98 -22.36
C ARG A 140 -8.61 35.36 -23.62
N LYS A 141 -8.27 34.10 -23.92
CA LYS A 141 -8.88 33.35 -25.05
C LYS A 141 -10.39 33.21 -24.86
N MET A 142 -10.84 32.85 -23.66
CA MET A 142 -12.27 32.71 -23.35
C MET A 142 -13.02 34.06 -23.47
N GLN A 143 -12.47 35.15 -22.93
CA GLN A 143 -13.05 36.49 -23.08
C GLN A 143 -13.18 36.90 -24.56
N LYS A 144 -12.16 36.63 -25.38
CA LYS A 144 -12.18 36.94 -26.81
C LYS A 144 -13.24 36.15 -27.58
N VAL A 145 -13.46 34.88 -27.21
CA VAL A 145 -14.53 34.03 -27.77
C VAL A 145 -15.91 34.54 -27.38
N ILE A 146 -16.09 34.96 -26.13
CA ILE A 146 -17.36 35.52 -25.64
C ILE A 146 -17.68 36.83 -26.38
N ILE A 147 -16.70 37.73 -26.52
CA ILE A 147 -16.86 38.99 -27.25
C ILE A 147 -17.21 38.75 -28.72
N LEU A 148 -16.57 37.77 -29.38
CA LEU A 148 -16.87 37.42 -30.77
C LEU A 148 -18.27 36.82 -30.95
N LYS A 149 -18.72 36.00 -29.98
CA LYS A 149 -20.10 35.49 -29.96
C LYS A 149 -21.12 36.60 -29.77
N MET A 150 -20.82 37.58 -28.92
CA MET A 150 -21.68 38.74 -28.69
C MET A 150 -21.68 39.70 -29.88
N SER A 151 -20.58 39.86 -30.60
CA SER A 151 -20.52 40.70 -31.82
C SER A 151 -21.26 40.07 -33.00
N ASN A 152 -21.26 38.73 -33.09
CA ASN A 152 -22.03 38.01 -34.10
C ASN A 152 -23.52 37.87 -33.75
N PHE A 153 -23.92 38.31 -32.55
CA PHE A 153 -25.31 38.42 -32.13
C PHE A 153 -25.78 39.86 -32.31
N SER A 154 -25.93 40.31 -33.55
CA SER A 154 -26.70 41.53 -33.84
C SER A 154 -28.19 41.20 -33.85
N PRO A 155 -29.00 41.82 -32.96
CA PRO A 155 -30.45 41.76 -33.02
C PRO A 155 -30.93 42.75 -34.09
N TRP A 156 -31.49 42.24 -35.17
CA TRP A 156 -32.18 43.03 -36.18
C TRP A 156 -33.39 42.18 -36.61
N SER A 157 -34.60 42.68 -36.76
CA SER A 157 -35.26 43.94 -36.42
C SER A 157 -36.67 43.76 -36.99
N GLU A 158 -37.67 44.28 -36.29
CA GLU A 158 -38.90 44.83 -36.88
C GLU A 158 -39.58 44.03 -38.00
N ASN A 159 -40.53 43.21 -37.58
CA ASN A 159 -41.64 42.76 -38.38
C ASN A 159 -42.49 43.99 -38.79
N LYS A 160 -42.54 44.34 -40.08
CA LYS A 160 -43.38 45.43 -40.58
C LYS A 160 -44.13 45.00 -41.85
N GLN A 161 -45.45 44.93 -41.65
CA GLN A 161 -46.60 44.97 -42.58
C GLN A 161 -46.83 43.78 -43.52
#